data_AF-A0A1H1DYV5-F1
#
_entry.id   AF-A0A1H1DYV5-F1
#
_cell.length_a   1.000
_cell.length_b   1.000
_cell.length_c   1.000
_cell.angle_alpha   90.00
_cell.angle_beta   90.00
_cell.angle_gamma   90.00
#
_symmetry.space_group_name_H-M   'P 1'
#
loop_
_entity.id
_entity.type
_entity.pdbx_description
1 polymer ?
#
loop_
_entity_poly.entity_id
_entity_poly.type
_entity_poly.pdbx_seq_one_letter_code
_entity_poly.pdbx_strand_id
1 'polypeptide(L)'
;MKSLFMTTAAGALILSAGSITDASVIPIDKTKKSNANVEVSEKSIQVEVLPEFTVLDEQVDSDDYQAQVIEDNKQTRVIILKDEDGHAQYKSVYVKSSNVLEVIDLDQGMVFKGVIAD
;
A
#
# COMPACT_ATOMS: atom_id res chain seq x y z
N MET A 1 -11.08 -35.67 -22.65
CA MET A 1 -9.73 -36.26 -22.47
C MET A 1 -8.75 -35.51 -23.35
N LYS A 2 -7.51 -35.32 -22.84
CA LYS A 2 -6.37 -34.57 -23.42
C LYS A 2 -6.41 -33.07 -23.07
N SER A 3 -5.35 -32.42 -22.61
CA SER A 3 -3.91 -32.74 -22.66
C SER A 3 -3.13 -32.16 -21.47
N LEU A 4 -2.05 -32.86 -21.13
CA LEU A 4 -1.04 -32.56 -20.12
C LEU A 4 0.10 -31.74 -20.78
N PHE A 5 0.57 -30.65 -20.15
CA PHE A 5 1.82 -29.94 -20.50
C PHE A 5 2.56 -29.66 -19.17
N MET A 6 3.52 -30.51 -18.79
CA MET A 6 4.98 -30.42 -19.02
C MET A 6 5.71 -29.38 -18.13
N THR A 7 6.27 -29.93 -17.05
CA THR A 7 7.29 -29.38 -16.14
C THR A 7 8.49 -28.76 -16.85
N THR A 8 8.94 -27.61 -16.36
CA THR A 8 10.34 -27.15 -16.54
C THR A 8 10.91 -26.85 -15.16
N ALA A 9 11.86 -27.67 -14.71
CA ALA A 9 12.66 -27.42 -13.52
C ALA A 9 13.94 -26.67 -13.95
N ALA A 10 14.13 -25.46 -13.43
CA ALA A 10 15.34 -24.68 -13.61
C ALA A 10 15.84 -24.20 -12.25
N GLY A 11 17.11 -24.44 -11.95
CA GLY A 11 17.80 -23.78 -10.85
C GLY A 11 18.83 -24.64 -10.14
N ALA A 12 19.97 -24.85 -10.78
CA ALA A 12 21.17 -25.33 -10.11
C ALA A 12 21.70 -24.26 -9.14
N LEU A 13 21.85 -24.59 -7.86
CA LEU A 13 22.52 -23.75 -6.87
C LEU A 13 23.85 -24.42 -6.48
N ILE A 14 24.95 -23.90 -7.03
CA ILE A 14 26.29 -24.14 -6.51
C ILE A 14 26.85 -22.81 -6.05
N LEU A 15 26.98 -22.62 -4.73
CA LEU A 15 27.84 -21.58 -4.17
C LEU A 15 28.60 -22.16 -2.97
N SER A 16 29.83 -22.56 -3.26
CA SER A 16 30.91 -22.83 -2.32
C SER A 16 31.61 -21.53 -1.92
N ALA A 17 31.77 -21.30 -0.61
CA ALA A 17 32.82 -20.46 -0.02
C ALA A 17 33.03 -21.01 1.41
N GLY A 18 34.19 -21.48 1.85
CA GLY A 18 35.52 -20.94 1.66
C GLY A 18 35.92 -20.18 2.92
N SER A 19 36.39 -20.89 3.94
CA SER A 19 36.90 -20.34 5.20
C SER A 19 38.33 -19.83 5.05
N ILE A 20 38.60 -18.56 5.38
CA ILE A 20 39.94 -18.09 5.77
C ILE A 20 39.83 -17.02 6.85
N THR A 21 40.76 -17.10 7.80
CA THR A 21 41.00 -16.24 8.95
C THR A 21 42.02 -15.14 8.66
N ASP A 22 42.04 -14.16 9.57
CA ASP A 22 43.14 -13.24 9.94
C ASP A 22 43.12 -11.79 9.43
N ALA A 23 43.64 -10.93 10.31
CA ALA A 23 43.27 -9.57 10.67
C ALA A 23 43.91 -8.44 9.84
N SER A 24 43.23 -7.29 9.78
CA SER A 24 43.81 -5.94 10.00
C SER A 24 42.84 -4.82 9.59
N VAL A 25 42.37 -4.08 10.61
CA VAL A 25 42.11 -2.61 10.64
C VAL A 25 41.11 -2.03 9.63
N ILE A 26 39.92 -1.60 10.10
CA ILE A 26 39.46 -0.19 10.29
C ILE A 26 38.20 -0.20 11.22
N PRO A 27 38.15 0.50 12.37
CA PRO A 27 36.90 0.70 13.09
C PRO A 27 36.12 1.86 12.46
N ILE A 28 35.26 1.56 11.49
CA ILE A 28 34.31 2.53 10.93
C ILE A 28 32.94 2.27 11.54
N ASP A 29 32.65 3.09 12.54
CA ASP A 29 31.35 3.56 13.00
C ASP A 29 30.11 2.88 12.37
N LYS A 30 29.42 2.03 13.15
CA LYS A 30 28.07 1.53 12.82
C LYS A 30 27.06 2.66 13.05
N THR A 31 27.03 3.64 12.15
CA THR A 31 25.94 4.60 12.07
C THR A 31 24.74 3.96 11.35
N LYS A 32 23.87 3.39 12.18
CA LYS A 32 22.40 3.48 12.08
C LYS A 32 21.81 3.28 10.66
N LYS A 33 21.81 2.04 10.18
CA LYS A 33 20.76 1.58 9.26
C LYS A 33 19.46 1.53 10.05
N SER A 34 18.67 2.60 9.96
CA SER A 34 17.31 2.64 10.49
C SER A 34 16.51 1.54 9.80
N ASN A 35 16.43 0.39 10.46
CA ASN A 35 15.28 -0.49 10.30
C ASN A 35 14.10 0.29 10.88
N ALA A 36 13.46 1.12 10.06
CA ALA A 36 12.07 1.44 10.27
C ALA A 36 11.33 0.13 9.99
N ASN A 37 11.26 -0.73 11.01
CA ASN A 37 10.13 -1.60 11.17
C ASN A 37 8.94 -0.64 11.27
N VAL A 38 8.34 -0.36 10.12
CA VAL A 38 7.03 0.26 10.09
C VAL A 38 6.14 -0.83 10.64
N GLU A 39 6.00 -0.84 11.96
CA GLU A 39 4.83 -1.38 12.61
C GLU A 39 3.67 -0.64 11.97
N VAL A 40 3.12 -1.23 10.91
CA VAL A 40 1.76 -0.97 10.49
C VAL A 40 0.93 -1.42 11.69
N SER A 41 0.78 -0.51 12.63
CA SER A 41 -0.27 -0.59 13.63
C SER A 41 -1.53 -0.59 12.78
N GLU A 42 -2.06 -1.78 12.52
CA GLU A 42 -3.40 -1.98 11.98
C GLU A 42 -4.37 -1.45 13.03
N LYS A 43 -4.41 -0.12 13.13
CA LYS A 43 -5.55 0.57 13.66
C LYS A 43 -6.63 0.28 12.65
N SER A 44 -7.48 -0.69 12.97
CA SER A 44 -8.71 -0.98 12.27
C SER A 44 -9.61 0.24 12.39
N ILE A 45 -9.33 1.26 11.58
CA ILE A 45 -10.21 2.41 11.38
C ILE A 45 -11.40 1.81 10.64
N GLN A 46 -12.58 1.87 11.26
CA GLN A 46 -13.83 1.56 10.57
C GLN A 46 -13.98 2.62 9.48
N VAL A 47 -13.68 2.27 8.23
CA VAL A 47 -13.63 3.24 7.14
C VAL A 47 -15.03 3.77 6.84
N GLU A 48 -16.06 2.96 7.12
CA GLU A 48 -17.49 3.26 6.99
C GLU A 48 -17.95 4.49 7.80
N VAL A 49 -17.25 4.85 8.89
CA VAL A 49 -17.65 6.02 9.72
C VAL A 49 -16.96 7.32 9.30
N LEU A 50 -16.14 7.27 8.24
CA LEU A 50 -15.42 8.43 7.75
C LEU A 50 -16.32 9.28 6.84
N PRO A 51 -16.27 10.62 6.94
CA PRO A 51 -17.14 11.49 6.15
C PRO A 51 -16.94 11.32 4.63
N GLU A 52 -15.74 10.96 4.20
CA GLU A 52 -15.45 10.69 2.80
C GLU A 52 -16.02 9.37 2.26
N PHE A 53 -16.40 8.41 3.14
CA PHE A 53 -16.78 7.07 2.70
C PHE A 53 -18.11 7.07 1.94
N THR A 54 -19.08 7.89 2.35
CA THR A 54 -20.34 8.07 1.61
C THR A 54 -20.08 8.52 0.16
N VAL A 55 -19.14 9.43 -0.05
CA VAL A 55 -18.81 9.89 -1.40
C VAL A 55 -18.01 8.84 -2.17
N LEU A 56 -17.17 8.05 -1.50
CA LEU A 56 -16.51 6.92 -2.15
C LEU A 56 -17.53 5.88 -2.62
N ASP A 57 -18.54 5.59 -1.81
CA ASP A 57 -19.63 4.70 -2.20
C ASP A 57 -20.42 5.25 -3.39
N GLU A 58 -20.84 6.51 -3.33
CA GLU A 58 -21.59 7.16 -4.41
C GLU A 58 -20.83 7.28 -5.74
N GLN A 59 -19.50 7.45 -5.71
CA GLN A 59 -18.72 7.71 -6.92
C GLN A 59 -18.13 6.44 -7.54
N VAL A 60 -17.78 5.44 -6.73
CA VAL A 60 -17.02 4.26 -7.20
C VAL A 60 -17.50 2.94 -6.59
N ASP A 61 -18.68 2.89 -5.96
CA ASP A 61 -19.24 1.69 -5.33
C ASP A 61 -18.23 1.06 -4.35
N SER A 62 -17.72 1.86 -3.41
CA SER A 62 -16.58 1.50 -2.56
C SER A 62 -16.78 0.25 -1.70
N ASP A 63 -18.02 -0.18 -1.48
CA ASP A 63 -18.35 -1.45 -0.81
C ASP A 63 -17.83 -2.68 -1.57
N ASP A 64 -17.58 -2.58 -2.88
CA ASP A 64 -17.01 -3.66 -3.71
C ASP A 64 -15.47 -3.78 -3.56
N TYR A 65 -14.84 -2.91 -2.76
CA TYR A 65 -13.38 -2.84 -2.63
C TYR A 65 -12.90 -3.01 -1.19
N GLN A 66 -11.71 -3.58 -1.05
CA GLN A 66 -10.97 -3.52 0.21
C GLN A 66 -10.37 -2.13 0.39
N ALA A 67 -10.90 -1.37 1.35
CA ALA A 67 -10.35 -0.07 1.73
C ALA A 67 -9.15 -0.20 2.67
N GLN A 68 -8.03 0.43 2.30
CA GLN A 68 -6.81 0.51 3.11
C GLN A 68 -6.45 1.98 3.36
N VAL A 69 -6.48 2.40 4.63
CA VAL A 69 -5.96 3.71 5.04
C VAL A 69 -4.43 3.63 5.09
N ILE A 70 -3.74 4.37 4.22
CA ILE A 70 -2.27 4.38 4.16
C ILE A 70 -1.65 5.62 4.81
N GLU A 71 -2.46 6.68 4.97
CA GLU A 71 -2.07 7.89 5.66
C GLU A 71 -3.31 8.45 6.40
N ASP A 72 -3.15 8.78 7.68
CA ASP A 72 -4.16 9.50 8.44
C ASP A 72 -3.47 10.42 9.46
N ASN A 73 -3.40 11.71 9.14
CA ASN A 73 -2.83 12.73 10.02
C ASN A 73 -3.77 13.92 10.19
N LYS A 74 -3.32 14.99 10.84
CA LYS A 74 -4.16 16.17 11.14
C LYS A 74 -4.59 16.94 9.89
N GLN A 75 -3.89 16.81 8.78
CA GLN A 75 -4.15 17.56 7.56
C GLN A 75 -4.80 16.71 6.49
N THR A 76 -4.39 15.45 6.36
CA THR A 76 -4.77 14.61 5.23
C THR A 76 -5.08 13.18 5.67
N ARG A 77 -6.05 12.56 4.99
CA ARG A 77 -6.25 11.11 4.98
C ARG A 77 -6.13 10.59 3.55
N VAL A 78 -5.46 9.47 3.37
CA VAL A 78 -5.33 8.79 2.08
C VAL A 78 -5.80 7.35 2.23
N ILE A 79 -6.75 6.97 1.38
CA ILE A 79 -7.34 5.64 1.33
C ILE A 79 -7.07 5.05 -0.06
N ILE A 80 -6.62 3.80 -0.10
CA ILE A 80 -6.50 3.01 -1.32
C ILE A 80 -7.64 2.00 -1.35
N LEU A 81 -8.40 1.96 -2.44
CA LEU A 81 -9.41 0.93 -2.68
C LEU A 81 -8.79 -0.15 -3.57
N LYS A 82 -8.82 -1.39 -3.11
CA LYS A 82 -8.27 -2.54 -3.81
C LYS A 82 -9.35 -3.51 -4.23
N ASP A 83 -9.19 -4.11 -5.41
CA ASP A 83 -10.05 -5.20 -5.86
C ASP A 83 -9.83 -6.49 -5.04
N GLU A 84 -10.59 -7.53 -5.37
CA GLU A 84 -10.52 -8.85 -4.72
C GLU A 84 -9.13 -9.51 -4.85
N ASP A 85 -8.38 -9.18 -5.91
CA ASP A 85 -7.02 -9.67 -6.16
C ASP A 85 -5.95 -8.85 -5.40
N GLY A 86 -6.35 -7.75 -4.75
CA GLY A 86 -5.48 -6.85 -4.00
C GLY A 86 -4.78 -5.79 -4.85
N HIS A 87 -5.16 -5.60 -6.11
CA HIS A 87 -4.67 -4.51 -6.94
C HIS A 87 -5.37 -3.20 -6.58
N ALA A 88 -4.60 -2.11 -6.49
CA ALA A 88 -5.18 -0.79 -6.24
C ALA A 88 -5.92 -0.33 -7.50
N GLN A 89 -7.18 0.07 -7.32
CA GLN A 89 -8.05 0.56 -8.40
C GLN A 89 -8.31 2.06 -8.24
N TYR A 90 -8.53 2.51 -7.00
CA TYR A 90 -8.77 3.92 -6.71
C TYR A 90 -7.91 4.41 -5.55
N LYS A 91 -7.70 5.73 -5.55
CA LYS A 91 -7.12 6.48 -4.46
C LYS A 91 -8.03 7.64 -4.07
N SER A 92 -8.25 7.76 -2.77
CA SER A 92 -8.90 8.89 -2.14
C SER A 92 -7.87 9.75 -1.42
N VAL A 93 -8.00 11.08 -1.54
CA VAL A 93 -7.25 12.05 -0.74
C VAL A 93 -8.22 13.04 -0.12
N TYR A 94 -8.37 12.96 1.20
CA TYR A 94 -9.20 13.90 1.96
C TYR A 94 -8.33 14.94 2.67
N VAL A 95 -8.48 16.20 2.29
CA VAL A 95 -7.81 17.35 2.93
C VAL A 95 -8.73 17.93 3.99
N LYS A 96 -8.47 17.56 5.25
CA LYS A 96 -9.30 17.84 6.44
C LYS A 96 -9.40 19.31 6.82
N SER A 97 -8.42 20.13 6.42
CA SER A 97 -8.45 21.57 6.73
C SER A 97 -9.43 22.35 5.84
N SER A 98 -9.77 21.80 4.68
CA SER A 98 -10.64 22.44 3.69
C SER A 98 -11.84 21.57 3.32
N ASN A 99 -11.97 20.41 3.97
CA ASN A 99 -12.95 19.37 3.69
C ASN A 99 -13.04 19.02 2.20
N VAL A 100 -11.90 19.02 1.50
CA VAL A 100 -11.85 18.70 0.07
C VAL A 100 -11.50 17.23 -0.09
N LEU A 101 -12.34 16.50 -0.81
CA LEU A 101 -12.10 15.13 -1.21
C LEU A 101 -11.74 15.06 -2.69
N GLU A 102 -10.68 14.33 -2.99
CA GLU A 102 -10.31 13.93 -4.35
C GLU A 102 -10.44 12.40 -4.46
N VAL A 103 -11.19 11.91 -5.46
CA VAL A 103 -11.29 10.49 -5.81
C VAL A 103 -10.68 10.31 -7.19
N ILE A 104 -9.70 9.40 -7.28
CA ILE A 104 -8.86 9.19 -8.45
C ILE A 104 -8.93 7.71 -8.80
N ASP A 105 -9.40 7.41 -10.01
CA ASP A 105 -9.18 6.14 -10.70
C ASP A 105 -7.71 6.09 -11.14
N LEU A 106 -7.01 5.00 -10.82
CA LEU A 106 -5.58 4.89 -11.09
C LEU A 106 -5.25 4.69 -12.58
N ASP A 107 -6.22 4.26 -13.38
CA ASP A 107 -6.10 4.08 -14.83
C ASP A 107 -6.70 5.26 -15.62
N GLN A 108 -7.83 5.80 -15.16
CA GLN A 108 -8.61 6.81 -15.88
C GLN A 108 -8.40 8.25 -15.38
N GLY A 109 -7.86 8.42 -14.16
CA GLY A 109 -7.57 9.72 -13.57
C GLY A 109 -8.66 10.23 -12.63
N MET A 110 -8.85 11.56 -12.58
CA MET A 110 -9.73 12.18 -11.58
C MET A 110 -11.21 11.88 -11.86
N VAL A 111 -11.87 11.23 -10.90
CA VAL A 111 -13.30 10.90 -10.93
C VAL A 111 -14.11 11.98 -10.22
N PHE A 112 -13.62 12.45 -9.07
CA PHE A 112 -14.29 13.45 -8.26
C PHE A 112 -13.30 14.41 -7.61
N LYS A 113 -13.71 15.67 -7.49
CA LYS A 113 -13.06 16.67 -6.63
C LYS A 113 -14.08 17.65 -6.12
N GLY A 114 -14.26 17.71 -4.80
CA GLY A 114 -15.28 18.57 -4.21
C GLY A 114 -15.11 18.76 -2.71
N VAL A 115 -15.79 19.78 -2.18
CA VAL A 115 -15.94 19.96 -0.73
C VAL A 115 -17.03 19.02 -0.24
N ILE A 116 -16.75 18.26 0.81
CA ILE A 116 -17.70 17.34 1.44
C ILE A 116 -18.06 17.84 2.85
N ALA A 117 -19.19 17.39 3.38
CA ALA A 117 -19.59 17.68 4.75
C ALA A 117 -18.87 16.73 5.72
N ASP A 118 -18.53 17.23 6.92
CA ASP A 118 -18.06 16.41 8.06
C ASP A 118 -19.23 15.82 8.86
#